data_AF-A0A7W2Q8P1-F1
#
_entry.id   AF-A0A7W2Q8P1-F1
#
_cell.length_a   1.000
_cell.length_b   1.000
_cell.length_c   1.000
_cell.angle_alpha   90.00
_cell.angle_beta   90.00
_cell.angle_gamma   90.00
#
_symmetry.space_group_name_H-M   'P 1'
#
loop_
_entity.id
_entity.type
_entity.pdbx_description
1 polymer ?
#
loop_
_entity_poly.entity_id
_entity_poly.type
_entity_poly.pdbx_seq_one_letter_code
_entity_poly.pdbx_strand_id
1 'polypeptide(L)'
;MTSHTSTSIPLAVLSCPDKFFANCWKARDPQRSELPGELIALDRITAGNTRKIKQVRMGLPRLQFIQSNTTPMLALEQRALAGEEVVLLTELGAGVPWLNCIRKINFPTDRVLLIKIPDHKIIYKTLPGRELTVAWGEGADYTYSGNDTDKRLLSAHYEARKIVVLYQLPRAPLNQYLQDVVLKHTPSEEFYLDYAIISPSTADLDCFESHMQGIAPIADICDDLLSLVTQGFAFPETLRETPPLDVDWLPWLLVPPGTAAYEHPHYIKILGLSSFHYTPSITVSAAPQGALVSDAPSVSPLISVVGSGYEKQPLEIFASGPVQVNFRGEHAGKIDKVGDIYYYVPPANLQPAIRYESGGKTTQSPALLESLTKRADADVVQVSANGETASSMFVTLYARQTHYIKLSLVNSTMKLELWYFDADQGRAMQVPQAETEWSIITGNGSLDSAGIFFSAPQPTPFTVIAGRDLGNPRLLYWAVTTIAVPLYTPAQFVAFFDD
;
A
#
# COMPACT_ATOMS: atom_id res chain seq x y z
N MET A 1 10.76 -43.37 -15.41
CA MET A 1 10.30 -42.96 -14.06
C MET A 1 8.95 -42.30 -14.24
N THR A 2 7.89 -43.05 -13.95
CA THR A 2 6.50 -42.62 -14.03
C THR A 2 6.22 -41.60 -12.93
N SER A 3 5.74 -40.41 -13.31
CA SER A 3 5.31 -39.38 -12.37
C SER A 3 4.04 -39.85 -11.65
N HIS A 4 4.15 -40.17 -10.37
CA HIS A 4 2.98 -40.30 -9.51
C HIS A 4 2.42 -38.89 -9.28
N THR A 5 1.46 -38.47 -10.09
CA THR A 5 0.57 -37.36 -9.75
C THR A 5 -0.35 -37.84 -8.64
N SER A 6 -0.09 -37.46 -7.39
CA SER A 6 -1.02 -37.65 -6.28
C SER A 6 -2.34 -36.93 -6.62
N THR A 7 -3.39 -37.69 -6.92
CA THR A 7 -4.73 -37.20 -7.22
C THR A 7 -5.51 -37.08 -5.92
N SER A 8 -5.50 -35.89 -5.33
CA SER A 8 -6.25 -35.61 -4.11
C SER A 8 -7.77 -35.70 -4.37
N ILE A 9 -8.48 -36.43 -3.50
CA ILE A 9 -9.94 -36.61 -3.60
C ILE A 9 -10.65 -35.29 -3.24
N PRO A 10 -11.55 -34.76 -4.10
CA PRO A 10 -12.34 -33.58 -3.78
C PRO A 10 -13.36 -33.86 -2.67
N LEU A 11 -13.46 -32.96 -1.70
CA LEU A 11 -14.45 -33.00 -0.61
C LEU A 11 -15.86 -32.68 -1.14
N ALA A 12 -15.93 -31.68 -2.02
CA ALA A 12 -17.15 -31.16 -2.63
C ALA A 12 -16.81 -30.41 -3.92
N VAL A 13 -17.82 -30.13 -4.74
CA VAL A 13 -17.75 -29.27 -5.92
C VAL A 13 -18.71 -28.10 -5.74
N LEU A 14 -18.25 -26.89 -5.98
CA LEU A 14 -19.08 -25.69 -6.11
C LEU A 14 -19.22 -25.36 -7.59
N SER A 15 -20.46 -25.24 -8.08
CA SER A 15 -20.76 -24.81 -9.44
C SER A 15 -21.52 -23.49 -9.40
N CYS A 16 -20.95 -22.43 -9.96
CA CYS A 16 -21.49 -21.08 -9.85
C CYS A 16 -21.72 -20.45 -11.23
N PRO A 17 -22.94 -20.01 -11.55
CA PRO A 17 -23.18 -19.25 -12.78
C PRO A 17 -22.43 -17.91 -12.76
N ASP A 18 -21.87 -17.49 -13.90
CA ASP A 18 -21.13 -16.23 -14.04
C ASP A 18 -21.93 -15.02 -13.53
N LYS A 19 -23.24 -14.99 -13.84
CA LYS A 19 -24.15 -13.92 -13.38
C LYS A 19 -24.34 -13.92 -11.87
N PHE A 20 -24.48 -15.09 -11.25
CA PHE A 20 -24.60 -15.22 -9.80
C PHE A 20 -23.35 -14.66 -9.13
N PHE A 21 -22.17 -15.10 -9.59
CA PHE A 21 -20.88 -14.65 -9.09
C PHE A 21 -20.74 -13.12 -9.20
N ALA A 22 -20.98 -12.57 -10.40
CA ALA A 22 -20.88 -11.14 -10.65
C ALA A 22 -21.85 -10.32 -9.78
N ASN A 23 -23.09 -10.79 -9.60
CA ASN A 23 -24.09 -10.11 -8.78
C ASN A 23 -23.71 -10.10 -7.30
N CYS A 24 -23.23 -11.22 -6.76
CA CYS A 24 -22.75 -11.29 -5.38
C CYS A 24 -21.56 -10.34 -5.12
N TRP A 25 -20.57 -10.33 -6.02
CA TRP A 25 -19.43 -9.42 -5.91
C TRP A 25 -19.81 -7.95 -6.10
N LYS A 26 -20.80 -7.64 -6.95
CA LYS A 26 -21.35 -6.29 -7.11
C LYS A 26 -22.15 -5.85 -5.89
N ALA A 27 -22.92 -6.74 -5.26
CA ALA A 27 -23.70 -6.41 -4.06
C ALA A 27 -22.83 -5.98 -2.86
N ARG A 28 -21.58 -6.47 -2.82
CA ARG A 28 -20.55 -6.03 -1.85
C ARG A 28 -20.01 -4.62 -2.12
N ASP A 29 -20.08 -4.13 -3.36
CA ASP A 29 -19.17 -3.12 -3.91
C ASP A 29 -19.36 -1.69 -3.39
N PRO A 30 -20.58 -1.12 -3.23
CA PRO A 30 -20.73 0.32 -2.95
C PRO A 30 -20.10 0.81 -1.63
N GLN A 31 -19.79 -0.09 -0.69
CA GLN A 31 -19.22 0.26 0.62
C GLN A 31 -17.82 -0.32 0.88
N ARG A 32 -17.34 -1.27 0.07
CA ARG A 32 -16.11 -2.03 0.39
C ARG A 32 -14.93 -1.83 -0.56
N SER A 33 -15.13 -1.41 -1.80
CA SER A 33 -14.00 -1.07 -2.69
C SER A 33 -13.27 0.19 -2.24
N GLU A 34 -13.93 1.06 -1.47
CA GLU A 34 -13.33 2.22 -0.79
C GLU A 34 -12.58 1.86 0.50
N LEU A 35 -12.72 0.63 1.00
CA LEU A 35 -12.04 0.23 2.23
C LEU A 35 -10.56 -0.03 1.94
N PRO A 36 -9.66 0.41 2.85
CA PRO A 36 -8.23 0.26 2.67
C PRO A 36 -7.83 -1.22 2.68
N GLY A 37 -7.21 -1.66 1.59
CA GLY A 37 -6.52 -2.94 1.45
C GLY A 37 -5.01 -2.78 1.62
N GLU A 38 -4.26 -3.48 0.76
CA GLU A 38 -2.81 -3.56 0.82
C GLU A 38 -2.12 -2.19 0.56
N LEU A 39 -0.99 -1.96 1.25
CA LEU A 39 -0.07 -0.85 0.96
C LEU A 39 1.11 -1.37 0.16
N ILE A 40 1.36 -0.78 -1.02
CA ILE A 40 2.43 -1.20 -1.93
C ILE A 40 3.44 -0.08 -2.08
N ALA A 41 4.72 -0.38 -1.89
CA ALA A 41 5.81 0.58 -2.15
C ALA A 41 6.29 0.44 -3.60
N LEU A 42 6.20 1.54 -4.35
CA LEU A 42 6.66 1.68 -5.72
C LEU A 42 7.91 2.55 -5.72
N ASP A 43 9.08 1.92 -5.72
CA ASP A 43 10.37 2.61 -5.73
C ASP A 43 10.86 2.83 -7.16
N ARG A 44 11.33 4.04 -7.45
CA ARG A 44 11.93 4.39 -8.73
C ARG A 44 13.03 5.42 -8.58
N ILE A 45 14.08 5.21 -9.35
CA ILE A 45 15.11 6.21 -9.60
C ILE A 45 14.71 6.98 -10.85
N THR A 46 14.61 8.30 -10.73
CA THR A 46 14.35 9.22 -11.85
C THR A 46 15.65 9.90 -12.28
N ALA A 47 15.73 10.34 -13.53
CA ALA A 47 16.90 11.05 -14.04
C ALA A 47 17.24 12.27 -13.17
N GLY A 48 18.53 12.54 -12.94
CA GLY A 48 18.99 13.71 -12.20
C GLY A 48 19.01 13.55 -10.67
N ASN A 49 19.60 12.46 -10.16
CA ASN A 49 19.85 12.22 -8.72
C ASN A 49 18.61 12.24 -7.81
N THR A 50 17.43 11.94 -8.35
CA THR A 50 16.18 11.95 -7.61
C THR A 50 15.62 10.54 -7.48
N ARG A 51 15.44 10.04 -6.26
CA ARG A 51 14.73 8.79 -5.96
C ARG A 51 13.34 9.12 -5.45
N LYS A 52 12.33 8.41 -5.93
CA LYS A 52 10.93 8.59 -5.51
C LYS A 52 10.38 7.27 -5.03
N ILE A 53 9.92 7.26 -3.78
CA ILE A 53 9.30 6.10 -3.15
C ILE A 53 7.83 6.42 -2.96
N LYS A 54 6.98 5.79 -3.76
CA LYS A 54 5.54 6.02 -3.75
C LYS A 54 4.82 4.86 -3.06
N GLN A 55 4.23 5.10 -1.90
CA GLN A 55 3.40 4.15 -1.20
C GLN A 55 1.95 4.31 -1.67
N VAL A 56 1.38 3.26 -2.29
CA VAL A 56 0.01 3.26 -2.82
C VAL A 56 -0.87 2.35 -1.99
N ARG A 57 -1.95 2.90 -1.43
CA ARG A 57 -3.00 2.13 -0.77
C ARG A 57 -3.98 1.63 -1.82
N MET A 58 -4.00 0.32 -2.03
CA MET A 58 -5.02 -0.34 -2.86
C MET A 58 -6.28 -0.57 -2.03
N GLY A 59 -7.44 -0.54 -2.66
CA GLY A 59 -8.70 -0.99 -2.10
C GLY A 59 -8.78 -2.51 -2.02
N LEU A 60 -9.83 -3.00 -1.35
CA LEU A 60 -10.12 -4.44 -1.35
C LEU A 60 -10.38 -4.93 -2.79
N PRO A 61 -9.87 -6.11 -3.17
CA PRO A 61 -10.05 -6.63 -4.51
C PRO A 61 -11.50 -7.03 -4.77
N ARG A 62 -11.91 -6.85 -6.01
CA ARG A 62 -13.16 -7.38 -6.57
C ARG A 62 -12.81 -8.43 -7.61
N LEU A 63 -13.49 -9.57 -7.55
CA LEU A 63 -13.37 -10.58 -8.58
C LEU A 63 -14.46 -10.42 -9.63
N GLN A 64 -14.08 -10.70 -10.87
CA GLN A 64 -14.95 -10.83 -12.02
C GLN A 64 -14.51 -12.05 -12.80
N PHE A 65 -15.43 -12.65 -13.52
CA PHE A 65 -15.08 -13.68 -14.48
C PHE A 65 -15.17 -13.12 -15.89
N ILE A 66 -14.19 -13.44 -16.72
CA ILE A 66 -14.10 -12.96 -18.10
C ILE A 66 -13.84 -14.16 -18.99
N GLN A 67 -14.64 -14.30 -20.05
CA GLN A 67 -14.35 -15.21 -21.14
C GLN A 67 -13.49 -14.50 -22.18
N SER A 68 -12.29 -15.02 -22.47
CA SER A 68 -11.42 -14.55 -23.54
C SER A 68 -11.15 -15.69 -24.49
N ASN A 69 -11.67 -15.61 -25.73
CA ASN A 69 -11.41 -16.57 -26.81
C ASN A 69 -11.47 -18.04 -26.34
N THR A 70 -12.58 -18.42 -25.68
CA THR A 70 -12.88 -19.75 -25.10
C THR A 70 -12.11 -20.16 -23.84
N THR A 71 -11.19 -19.36 -23.31
CA THR A 71 -10.57 -19.65 -22.01
C THR A 71 -11.26 -18.83 -20.91
N PRO A 72 -11.90 -19.48 -19.93
CA PRO A 72 -12.39 -18.82 -18.73
C PRO A 72 -11.22 -18.26 -17.91
N MET A 73 -11.28 -16.98 -17.54
CA MET A 73 -10.25 -16.33 -16.75
C MET A 73 -10.86 -15.61 -15.56
N LEU A 74 -10.17 -15.67 -14.42
CA LEU A 74 -10.51 -14.82 -13.28
C LEU A 74 -9.86 -13.45 -13.48
N ALA A 75 -10.63 -12.39 -13.30
CA ALA A 75 -10.13 -11.03 -13.30
C ALA A 75 -10.25 -10.42 -11.91
N LEU A 76 -9.14 -9.92 -11.41
CA LEU A 76 -9.03 -9.24 -10.13
C LEU A 76 -8.88 -7.75 -10.36
N GLU A 77 -9.81 -6.98 -9.83
CA GLU A 77 -9.86 -5.53 -9.93
C GLU A 77 -9.55 -4.89 -8.57
N GLN A 78 -8.60 -3.95 -8.52
CA GLN A 78 -8.26 -3.17 -7.34
C GLN A 78 -8.13 -1.70 -7.67
N ARG A 79 -8.86 -0.86 -6.96
CA ARG A 79 -8.74 0.59 -7.07
C ARG A 79 -7.56 1.11 -6.23
N ALA A 80 -6.81 2.07 -6.75
CA ALA A 80 -5.89 2.86 -5.94
C ALA A 80 -6.68 3.96 -5.20
N LEU A 81 -6.61 3.98 -3.88
CA LEU A 81 -7.42 4.87 -3.04
C LEU A 81 -6.67 6.17 -2.73
N ALA A 82 -5.47 6.03 -2.19
CA ALA A 82 -4.60 7.14 -1.82
C ALA A 82 -3.14 6.71 -1.94
N GLY A 83 -2.24 7.69 -1.98
CA GLY A 83 -0.83 7.42 -1.92
C GLY A 83 -0.04 8.53 -1.23
N GLU A 84 1.17 8.18 -0.85
CA GLU A 84 2.18 9.12 -0.35
C GLU A 84 3.45 8.92 -1.18
N GLU A 85 4.08 10.00 -1.61
CA GLU A 85 5.34 9.94 -2.36
C GLU A 85 6.43 10.68 -1.58
N VAL A 86 7.45 9.94 -1.18
CA VAL A 86 8.69 10.48 -0.62
C VAL A 86 9.65 10.76 -1.77
N VAL A 87 10.11 12.01 -1.87
CA VAL A 87 11.07 12.46 -2.86
C VAL A 87 12.40 12.73 -2.17
N LEU A 88 13.42 11.98 -2.59
CA LEU A 88 14.76 12.02 -2.08
C LEU A 88 15.70 12.60 -3.13
N LEU A 89 16.64 13.45 -2.72
CA LEU A 89 17.64 14.08 -3.59
C LEU A 89 19.05 13.71 -3.16
N THR A 90 19.92 13.39 -4.12
CA THR A 90 21.36 13.22 -3.89
C THR A 90 22.13 14.39 -4.49
N GLU A 91 22.67 15.24 -3.62
CA GLU A 91 23.48 16.39 -4.05
C GLU A 91 24.86 15.96 -4.55
N LEU A 92 25.51 16.81 -5.34
CA LEU A 92 26.87 16.57 -5.80
C LEU A 92 27.84 16.49 -4.61
N GLY A 93 28.51 15.35 -4.44
CA GLY A 93 29.41 15.06 -3.33
C GLY A 93 28.71 14.51 -2.08
N ALA A 94 27.39 14.26 -2.13
CA ALA A 94 26.70 13.53 -1.09
C ALA A 94 26.84 12.01 -1.32
N GLY A 95 27.11 11.27 -0.24
CA GLY A 95 27.21 9.80 -0.27
C GLY A 95 25.88 9.08 -0.06
N VAL A 96 24.82 9.80 0.32
CA VAL A 96 23.46 9.31 0.51
C VAL A 96 22.47 10.41 0.14
N PRO A 97 21.22 10.07 -0.23
CA PRO A 97 20.19 11.07 -0.48
C PRO A 97 19.69 11.73 0.82
N TRP A 98 18.96 12.83 0.70
CA TRP A 98 18.23 13.48 1.79
C TRP A 98 16.76 13.73 1.40
N LEU A 99 15.88 13.87 2.40
CA LEU A 99 14.45 14.06 2.18
C LEU A 99 14.14 15.48 1.73
N ASN A 100 13.71 15.61 0.48
CA ASN A 100 13.33 16.89 -0.10
C ASN A 100 11.84 17.19 0.05
N CYS A 101 10.98 16.20 -0.17
CA CYS A 101 9.54 16.41 -0.14
C CYS A 101 8.77 15.14 0.22
N ILE A 102 7.66 15.29 0.95
CA ILE A 102 6.62 14.25 1.09
C ILE A 102 5.33 14.81 0.52
N ARG A 103 4.75 14.10 -0.45
CA ARG A 103 3.51 14.46 -1.11
C ARG A 103 2.40 13.49 -0.72
N LYS A 104 1.20 14.02 -0.47
CA LYS A 104 -0.03 13.23 -0.54
C LYS A 104 -0.55 13.20 -1.96
N ILE A 105 -1.07 12.05 -2.36
CA ILE A 105 -1.66 11.80 -3.67
C ILE A 105 -3.05 11.24 -3.44
N ASN A 106 -4.08 11.97 -3.89
CA ASN A 106 -5.41 11.40 -4.00
C ASN A 106 -5.61 10.91 -5.42
N PHE A 107 -6.00 9.64 -5.54
CA PHE A 107 -6.24 9.03 -6.84
C PHE A 107 -7.68 9.28 -7.28
N PRO A 108 -7.90 9.66 -8.56
CA PRO A 108 -9.23 9.63 -9.15
C PRO A 108 -9.89 8.25 -9.03
N THR A 109 -11.23 8.21 -9.06
CA THR A 109 -12.00 6.98 -8.87
C THR A 109 -11.76 5.92 -9.94
N ASP A 110 -11.30 6.34 -11.12
CA ASP A 110 -11.00 5.49 -12.27
C ASP A 110 -9.60 4.86 -12.22
N ARG A 111 -8.80 5.12 -11.17
CA ARG A 111 -7.45 4.54 -10.98
C ARG A 111 -7.56 3.10 -10.51
N VAL A 112 -7.55 2.18 -11.47
CA VAL A 112 -7.85 0.77 -11.27
C VAL A 112 -6.74 -0.08 -11.88
N LEU A 113 -6.26 -1.03 -11.08
CA LEU A 113 -5.44 -2.16 -11.50
C LEU A 113 -6.36 -3.35 -11.80
N LEU A 114 -6.20 -3.94 -12.97
CA LEU A 114 -6.88 -5.17 -13.37
C LEU A 114 -5.83 -6.23 -13.69
N ILE A 115 -5.94 -7.37 -13.00
CA ILE A 115 -5.10 -8.55 -13.18
C ILE A 115 -5.98 -9.65 -13.78
N LYS A 116 -5.70 -10.09 -15.00
CA LYS A 116 -6.38 -11.24 -15.63
C LYS A 116 -5.55 -12.48 -15.40
N ILE A 117 -6.18 -13.52 -14.88
CA ILE A 117 -5.51 -14.70 -14.33
C ILE A 117 -6.13 -15.95 -14.99
N PRO A 118 -5.42 -16.57 -15.95
CA PRO A 118 -5.95 -17.73 -16.67
C PRO A 118 -5.90 -19.03 -15.86
N ASP A 119 -4.85 -19.22 -15.06
CA ASP A 119 -4.67 -20.39 -14.19
C ASP A 119 -4.61 -19.93 -12.73
N HIS A 120 -5.75 -20.01 -12.04
CA HIS A 120 -5.90 -19.59 -10.66
C HIS A 120 -6.41 -20.71 -9.77
N LYS A 121 -6.07 -20.59 -8.48
CA LYS A 121 -6.67 -21.34 -7.38
C LYS A 121 -7.08 -20.38 -6.28
N ILE A 122 -8.15 -20.72 -5.58
CA ILE A 122 -8.54 -20.02 -4.36
C ILE A 122 -8.06 -20.86 -3.18
N ILE A 123 -7.45 -20.21 -2.20
CA ILE A 123 -6.89 -20.86 -1.01
C ILE A 123 -7.55 -20.22 0.21
N TYR A 124 -8.16 -21.05 1.04
CA TYR A 124 -8.57 -20.66 2.38
C TYR A 124 -7.55 -21.19 3.38
N LYS A 125 -7.10 -20.33 4.30
CA LYS A 125 -6.29 -20.73 5.47
C LYS A 125 -6.91 -20.26 6.75
N THR A 126 -7.09 -21.16 7.70
CA THR A 126 -7.71 -20.93 9.01
C THR A 126 -6.82 -20.03 9.88
N LEU A 127 -5.51 -20.27 9.87
CA LEU A 127 -4.51 -19.48 10.60
C LEU A 127 -3.56 -18.77 9.63
N PRO A 128 -3.08 -17.55 9.95
CA PRO A 128 -3.33 -16.80 11.19
C PRO A 128 -4.62 -15.96 11.19
N GLY A 129 -5.27 -15.76 10.03
CA GLY A 129 -6.29 -14.73 9.86
C GLY A 129 -7.63 -15.17 9.24
N ARG A 130 -7.83 -16.46 8.98
CA ARG A 130 -9.00 -16.98 8.21
C ARG A 130 -9.08 -16.33 6.82
N GLU A 131 -7.95 -16.30 6.13
CA GLU A 131 -7.79 -15.56 4.88
C GLU A 131 -8.22 -16.39 3.69
N LEU A 132 -9.05 -15.79 2.84
CA LEU A 132 -9.34 -16.29 1.50
C LEU A 132 -8.49 -15.54 0.49
N THR A 133 -7.79 -16.29 -0.34
CA THR A 133 -6.70 -15.76 -1.17
C THR A 133 -6.79 -16.33 -2.58
N VAL A 134 -6.54 -15.52 -3.60
CA VAL A 134 -6.31 -15.99 -4.96
C VAL A 134 -4.82 -16.14 -5.19
N ALA A 135 -4.40 -17.28 -5.72
CA ALA A 135 -3.02 -17.52 -6.13
C ALA A 135 -2.99 -18.06 -7.56
N TRP A 136 -1.90 -17.79 -8.28
CA TRP A 136 -1.77 -18.19 -9.68
C TRP A 136 -0.37 -18.62 -10.07
N GLY A 137 -0.28 -19.28 -11.22
CA GLY A 137 0.98 -19.68 -11.84
C GLY A 137 1.57 -18.60 -12.75
N GLU A 138 1.95 -18.99 -13.96
CA GLU A 138 2.41 -18.05 -15.00
C GLU A 138 1.24 -17.52 -15.83
N GLY A 139 1.48 -16.44 -16.58
CA GLY A 139 0.56 -15.98 -17.63
C GLY A 139 -0.52 -15.00 -17.19
N ALA A 140 -0.38 -14.36 -16.03
CA ALA A 140 -1.24 -13.24 -15.66
C ALA A 140 -0.96 -12.01 -16.55
N ASP A 141 -2.03 -11.31 -16.95
CA ASP A 141 -1.95 -10.04 -17.68
C ASP A 141 -2.34 -8.87 -16.78
N TYR A 142 -1.57 -7.80 -16.84
CA TYR A 142 -1.69 -6.65 -15.95
C TYR A 142 -2.02 -5.40 -16.74
N THR A 143 -3.11 -4.73 -16.35
CA THR A 143 -3.48 -3.43 -16.87
C THR A 143 -3.72 -2.46 -15.73
N TYR A 144 -3.30 -1.21 -15.91
CA TYR A 144 -3.48 -0.16 -14.92
C TYR A 144 -3.88 1.10 -15.66
N SER A 145 -4.94 1.76 -15.22
CA SER A 145 -5.42 2.99 -15.86
C SER A 145 -4.55 4.21 -15.54
N GLY A 146 -3.57 4.08 -14.64
CA GLY A 146 -2.56 5.10 -14.32
C GLY A 146 -1.45 5.24 -15.35
N ASN A 147 -0.28 5.70 -14.90
CA ASN A 147 0.89 5.85 -15.77
C ASN A 147 1.63 4.50 -15.95
N ASP A 148 2.39 4.37 -17.04
CA ASP A 148 3.11 3.13 -17.38
C ASP A 148 4.19 2.74 -16.38
N THR A 149 4.79 3.71 -15.67
CA THR A 149 5.81 3.42 -14.65
C THR A 149 5.18 2.72 -13.45
N ASP A 150 4.09 3.28 -12.92
CA ASP A 150 3.32 2.69 -11.82
C ASP A 150 2.76 1.33 -12.25
N LYS A 151 2.24 1.21 -13.48
CA LYS A 151 1.80 -0.07 -14.05
C LYS A 151 2.90 -1.13 -13.97
N ARG A 152 4.10 -0.80 -14.47
CA ARG A 152 5.25 -1.74 -14.47
C ARG A 152 5.65 -2.16 -13.06
N LEU A 153 5.71 -1.23 -12.11
CA LEU A 153 6.10 -1.52 -10.72
C LEU A 153 5.04 -2.33 -9.98
N LEU A 154 3.75 -2.02 -10.17
CA LEU A 154 2.64 -2.81 -9.64
C LEU A 154 2.66 -4.23 -10.24
N SER A 155 2.84 -4.34 -11.55
CA SER A 155 2.94 -5.64 -12.23
C SER A 155 4.09 -6.46 -11.64
N ALA A 156 5.27 -5.87 -11.43
CA ALA A 156 6.41 -6.55 -10.83
C ALA A 156 6.13 -7.02 -9.39
N HIS A 157 5.44 -6.22 -8.57
CA HIS A 157 5.04 -6.57 -7.21
C HIS A 157 4.13 -7.81 -7.18
N TYR A 158 3.09 -7.82 -8.00
CA TYR A 158 2.15 -8.95 -8.05
C TYR A 158 2.75 -10.16 -8.76
N GLU A 159 3.62 -9.98 -9.76
CA GLU A 159 4.29 -11.09 -10.44
C GLU A 159 5.30 -11.79 -9.53
N ALA A 160 5.97 -11.06 -8.63
CA ALA A 160 6.89 -11.67 -7.66
C ALA A 160 6.15 -12.51 -6.60
N ARG A 161 4.89 -12.16 -6.30
CA ARG A 161 4.11 -12.76 -5.20
C ARG A 161 3.09 -13.80 -5.65
N LYS A 162 2.48 -13.56 -6.82
CA LYS A 162 1.44 -14.38 -7.45
C LYS A 162 0.28 -14.73 -6.52
N ILE A 163 -0.05 -13.82 -5.62
CA ILE A 163 -1.01 -14.04 -4.55
C ILE A 163 -1.65 -12.74 -4.09
N VAL A 164 -2.98 -12.73 -3.91
CA VAL A 164 -3.76 -11.60 -3.37
C VAL A 164 -4.79 -12.08 -2.36
N VAL A 165 -4.76 -11.49 -1.17
CA VAL A 165 -5.78 -11.72 -0.14
C VAL A 165 -7.05 -11.00 -0.53
N LEU A 166 -8.15 -11.74 -0.64
CA LEU A 166 -9.45 -11.18 -1.01
C LEU A 166 -10.14 -10.55 0.20
N TYR A 167 -10.23 -11.32 1.29
CA TYR A 167 -10.86 -10.96 2.55
C TYR A 167 -10.61 -12.02 3.62
N GLN A 168 -10.88 -11.65 4.86
CA GLN A 168 -10.92 -12.55 5.99
C GLN A 168 -12.36 -13.02 6.25
N LEU A 169 -12.55 -14.31 6.47
CA LEU A 169 -13.83 -14.88 6.86
C LEU A 169 -14.15 -14.57 8.33
N PRO A 170 -15.43 -14.29 8.66
CA PRO A 170 -15.81 -13.87 10.02
C PRO A 170 -15.71 -15.01 11.04
N ARG A 171 -15.76 -16.27 10.61
CA ARG A 171 -15.62 -17.48 11.43
C ARG A 171 -14.88 -18.59 10.68
N ALA A 172 -14.24 -19.46 11.45
CA ALA A 172 -13.68 -20.72 10.93
C ALA A 172 -14.78 -21.75 10.70
N PRO A 173 -14.59 -22.72 9.79
CA PRO A 173 -15.54 -23.82 9.61
C PRO A 173 -15.53 -24.77 10.81
N LEU A 174 -16.66 -25.44 11.04
CA LEU A 174 -16.81 -26.46 12.08
C LEU A 174 -16.25 -27.80 11.61
N ASN A 175 -16.37 -28.12 10.34
CA ASN A 175 -15.82 -29.33 9.73
C ASN A 175 -14.29 -29.23 9.63
N GLN A 176 -13.61 -30.18 10.28
CA GLN A 176 -12.14 -30.26 10.29
C GLN A 176 -11.52 -30.41 8.90
N TYR A 177 -12.21 -31.04 7.95
CA TYR A 177 -11.72 -31.18 6.58
C TYR A 177 -11.68 -29.85 5.82
N LEU A 178 -12.42 -28.83 6.30
CA LEU A 178 -12.44 -27.49 5.72
C LEU A 178 -11.41 -26.55 6.36
N GLN A 179 -10.67 -27.01 7.38
CA GLN A 179 -9.57 -26.26 7.98
C GLN A 179 -8.37 -26.31 7.03
N ASP A 180 -8.28 -25.32 6.16
CA ASP A 180 -7.31 -25.17 5.09
C ASP A 180 -7.68 -25.96 3.83
N VAL A 181 -8.22 -25.26 2.83
CA VAL A 181 -8.65 -25.87 1.58
C VAL A 181 -8.16 -25.10 0.37
N VAL A 182 -7.98 -25.83 -0.72
CA VAL A 182 -7.68 -25.28 -2.05
C VAL A 182 -8.85 -25.57 -2.95
N LEU A 183 -9.39 -24.53 -3.57
CA LEU A 183 -10.38 -24.63 -4.63
C LEU A 183 -9.64 -24.56 -5.96
N LYS A 184 -9.72 -25.65 -6.72
CA LYS A 184 -9.17 -25.73 -8.08
C LYS A 184 -10.29 -25.57 -9.08
N HIS A 185 -10.12 -24.62 -9.99
CA HIS A 185 -11.02 -24.43 -11.11
C HIS A 185 -10.95 -25.66 -12.03
N THR A 186 -12.10 -26.24 -12.34
CA THR A 186 -12.24 -27.33 -13.30
C THR A 186 -12.87 -26.73 -14.55
N PRO A 187 -12.16 -26.69 -15.69
CA PRO A 187 -12.74 -26.14 -16.91
C PRO A 187 -14.01 -26.92 -17.28
N SER A 188 -15.14 -26.23 -17.42
CA SER A 188 -16.37 -26.79 -17.98
C SER A 188 -16.59 -26.24 -19.40
N GLU A 189 -17.32 -26.98 -20.24
CA GLU A 189 -17.71 -26.51 -21.57
C GLU A 189 -18.87 -25.49 -21.51
N GLU A 190 -19.43 -25.25 -20.33
CA GLU A 190 -20.63 -24.43 -20.10
C GLU A 190 -20.30 -23.11 -19.36
N PHE A 191 -21.28 -22.21 -19.21
CA PHE A 191 -21.12 -20.89 -18.56
C PHE A 191 -21.05 -20.97 -17.01
N TYR A 192 -20.41 -22.02 -16.50
CA TYR A 192 -20.30 -22.32 -15.07
C TYR A 192 -18.86 -22.30 -14.58
N LEU A 193 -18.70 -21.72 -13.39
CA LEU A 193 -17.50 -21.76 -12.59
C LEU A 193 -17.53 -22.98 -11.67
N ASP A 194 -16.88 -24.06 -12.10
CA ASP A 194 -16.77 -25.28 -11.31
C ASP A 194 -15.47 -25.30 -10.50
N TYR A 195 -15.58 -25.44 -9.18
CA TYR A 195 -14.46 -25.55 -8.26
C TYR A 195 -14.54 -26.81 -7.43
N ALA A 196 -13.51 -27.64 -7.56
CA ALA A 196 -13.28 -28.76 -6.65
C ALA A 196 -12.64 -28.26 -5.36
N ILE A 197 -13.26 -28.51 -4.21
CA ILE A 197 -12.73 -28.22 -2.88
C ILE A 197 -11.83 -29.37 -2.45
N ILE A 198 -10.56 -29.09 -2.22
CA ILE A 198 -9.55 -30.09 -1.87
C ILE A 198 -8.92 -29.70 -0.53
N SER A 199 -8.81 -30.67 0.38
CA SER A 199 -8.07 -30.50 1.64
C SER A 199 -6.70 -31.15 1.56
N PRO A 200 -5.63 -30.55 2.12
CA PRO A 200 -4.35 -31.22 2.29
C PRO A 200 -4.46 -32.50 3.11
N SER A 201 -5.42 -32.59 4.04
CA SER A 201 -5.60 -33.76 4.90
C SER A 201 -6.19 -34.97 4.17
N THR A 202 -6.62 -34.84 2.91
CA THR A 202 -7.10 -35.98 2.10
C THR A 202 -6.01 -36.57 1.21
N ALA A 203 -4.78 -36.05 1.25
CA ALA A 203 -3.65 -36.58 0.48
C ALA A 203 -3.27 -38.04 0.85
N ASP A 204 -3.70 -38.54 2.01
CA ASP A 204 -3.44 -39.90 2.50
C ASP A 204 -4.56 -40.91 2.17
N LEU A 205 -5.59 -40.52 1.42
CA LEU A 205 -6.72 -41.40 1.05
C LEU A 205 -6.51 -42.04 -0.33
N ASP A 206 -5.45 -42.86 -0.47
CA ASP A 206 -5.12 -43.61 -1.71
C ASP A 206 -6.12 -44.76 -2.04
N CYS A 207 -7.21 -44.93 -1.30
CA CYS A 207 -8.06 -46.13 -1.39
C CYS A 207 -9.30 -46.01 -2.29
N PHE A 208 -9.54 -44.88 -2.97
CA PHE A 208 -10.82 -44.61 -3.66
C PHE A 208 -10.71 -44.16 -5.13
N GLU A 209 -9.54 -44.33 -5.76
CA GLU A 209 -9.30 -43.85 -7.14
C GLU A 209 -10.13 -44.59 -8.22
N SER A 210 -10.66 -45.79 -7.96
CA SER A 210 -11.29 -46.60 -9.02
C SER A 210 -12.73 -46.23 -9.40
N HIS A 211 -13.37 -45.29 -8.70
CA HIS A 211 -14.77 -44.89 -8.98
C HIS A 211 -14.94 -43.39 -9.32
N MET A 212 -13.84 -42.64 -9.43
CA MET A 212 -13.86 -41.17 -9.40
C MET A 212 -13.55 -40.49 -10.75
N GLN A 213 -13.32 -41.26 -11.81
CA GLN A 213 -13.38 -40.73 -13.18
C GLN A 213 -14.85 -40.45 -13.54
N GLY A 214 -15.35 -39.27 -13.17
CA GLY A 214 -16.68 -38.83 -13.59
C GLY A 214 -17.55 -38.24 -12.50
N ILE A 215 -17.03 -37.32 -11.68
CA ILE A 215 -17.93 -36.30 -11.12
C ILE A 215 -18.24 -35.34 -12.26
N ALA A 216 -19.07 -35.78 -13.21
CA ALA A 216 -19.75 -34.84 -14.08
C ALA A 216 -20.67 -34.00 -13.18
N PRO A 217 -20.75 -32.67 -13.38
CA PRO A 217 -21.76 -31.87 -12.70
C PRO A 217 -23.12 -32.52 -12.95
N ILE A 218 -23.86 -32.79 -11.87
CA ILE A 218 -25.18 -33.39 -11.97
C ILE A 218 -26.06 -32.40 -12.72
N ALA A 219 -26.57 -32.82 -13.88
CA ALA A 219 -27.31 -32.06 -14.89
C ALA A 219 -28.72 -31.58 -14.46
N ASP A 220 -28.92 -31.29 -13.18
CA ASP A 220 -30.12 -30.62 -12.66
C ASP A 220 -29.72 -29.26 -12.05
N ILE A 221 -28.80 -28.58 -12.73
CA ILE A 221 -28.31 -27.25 -12.36
C ILE A 221 -29.42 -26.27 -12.74
N CYS A 222 -30.00 -25.60 -11.75
CA CYS A 222 -30.83 -24.44 -12.02
C CYS A 222 -29.89 -23.34 -12.54
N ASP A 223 -30.06 -22.90 -13.79
CA ASP A 223 -29.12 -22.01 -14.52
C ASP A 223 -28.75 -20.71 -13.80
N ASP A 224 -29.52 -20.31 -12.78
CA ASP A 224 -29.37 -19.06 -12.04
C ASP A 224 -28.92 -19.24 -10.57
N LEU A 225 -28.70 -20.47 -10.08
CA LEU A 225 -28.34 -20.75 -8.67
C LEU A 225 -26.90 -21.22 -8.51
N LEU A 226 -26.27 -20.86 -7.40
CA LEU A 226 -25.03 -21.51 -6.97
C LEU A 226 -25.36 -22.89 -6.41
N SER A 227 -24.63 -23.91 -6.85
CA SER A 227 -24.82 -25.30 -6.46
C SER A 227 -23.59 -25.85 -5.72
N LEU A 228 -23.83 -26.65 -4.69
CA LEU A 228 -22.81 -27.37 -3.92
C LEU A 228 -23.12 -28.86 -3.97
N VAL A 229 -22.20 -29.65 -4.52
CA VAL A 229 -22.26 -31.11 -4.52
C VAL A 229 -21.27 -31.65 -3.52
N THR A 230 -21.75 -32.33 -2.48
CA THR A 230 -20.92 -32.85 -1.37
C THR A 230 -20.77 -34.37 -1.42
N GLN A 231 -19.68 -34.87 -0.82
CA GLN A 231 -19.47 -36.30 -0.59
C GLN A 231 -19.73 -36.70 0.87
N GLY A 232 -20.40 -37.83 1.05
CA GLY A 232 -20.80 -38.32 2.38
C GLY A 232 -19.63 -38.64 3.33
N PHE A 233 -18.42 -38.90 2.83
CA PHE A 233 -17.26 -39.14 3.70
C PHE A 233 -16.78 -37.86 4.40
N ALA A 234 -16.81 -36.73 3.68
CA ALA A 234 -16.41 -35.42 4.19
C ALA A 234 -17.55 -34.72 4.90
N PHE A 235 -18.79 -35.03 4.52
CA PHE A 235 -20.03 -34.43 5.02
C PHE A 235 -21.01 -35.55 5.44
N PRO A 236 -20.75 -36.24 6.57
CA PRO A 236 -21.56 -37.38 7.01
C PRO A 236 -23.02 -37.04 7.30
N GLU A 237 -23.33 -35.76 7.53
CA GLU A 237 -24.70 -35.23 7.67
C GLU A 237 -25.55 -35.53 6.44
N THR A 238 -24.92 -35.54 5.26
CA THR A 238 -25.64 -35.69 3.98
C THR A 238 -26.08 -37.14 3.72
N LEU A 239 -25.41 -38.12 4.36
CA LEU A 239 -25.87 -39.51 4.40
C LEU A 239 -27.20 -39.66 5.16
N ARG A 240 -27.50 -38.71 6.05
CA ARG A 240 -28.73 -38.65 6.85
C ARG A 240 -29.75 -37.64 6.31
N GLU A 241 -29.57 -37.19 5.07
CA GLU A 241 -30.48 -36.25 4.40
C GLU A 241 -30.58 -34.90 5.14
N THR A 242 -29.52 -34.52 5.84
CA THR A 242 -29.39 -33.21 6.49
C THR A 242 -28.35 -32.35 5.80
N PRO A 243 -28.50 -31.01 5.78
CA PRO A 243 -27.49 -30.11 5.24
C PRO A 243 -26.14 -30.25 5.97
N PRO A 244 -25.01 -29.99 5.30
CA PRO A 244 -23.70 -29.88 5.93
C PRO A 244 -23.71 -28.91 7.12
N LEU A 245 -22.90 -29.18 8.15
CA LEU A 245 -22.74 -28.28 9.30
C LEU A 245 -22.35 -26.85 8.90
N ASP A 246 -21.55 -26.75 7.83
CA ASP A 246 -21.01 -25.50 7.30
C ASP A 246 -21.75 -25.01 6.04
N VAL A 247 -23.02 -25.41 5.84
CA VAL A 247 -23.80 -25.05 4.63
C VAL A 247 -23.81 -23.54 4.36
N ASP A 248 -23.98 -22.70 5.38
CA ASP A 248 -23.95 -21.24 5.20
C ASP A 248 -22.54 -20.66 4.96
N TRP A 249 -21.49 -21.41 5.33
CA TRP A 249 -20.10 -20.98 5.23
C TRP A 249 -19.49 -21.34 3.86
N LEU A 250 -19.88 -22.48 3.28
CA LEU A 250 -19.31 -22.99 2.03
C LEU A 250 -19.37 -22.01 0.84
N PRO A 251 -20.47 -21.27 0.59
CA PRO A 251 -20.49 -20.24 -0.45
C PRO A 251 -19.43 -19.16 -0.28
N TRP A 252 -18.98 -18.88 0.96
CA TRP A 252 -18.05 -17.80 1.24
C TRP A 252 -16.65 -18.04 0.67
N LEU A 253 -16.35 -19.26 0.25
CA LEU A 253 -15.13 -19.65 -0.45
C LEU A 253 -15.07 -19.12 -1.88
N LEU A 254 -16.20 -18.72 -2.47
CA LEU A 254 -16.29 -18.25 -3.85
C LEU A 254 -16.90 -16.85 -3.95
N VAL A 255 -17.95 -16.58 -3.17
CA VAL A 255 -18.62 -15.27 -3.13
C VAL A 255 -18.50 -14.63 -1.74
N PRO A 256 -18.64 -13.30 -1.61
CA PRO A 256 -18.48 -12.66 -0.31
C PRO A 256 -19.48 -13.12 0.77
N PRO A 257 -19.12 -13.06 2.06
CA PRO A 257 -20.06 -13.36 3.14
C PRO A 257 -21.31 -12.49 3.09
N GLY A 258 -22.48 -13.13 3.24
CA GLY A 258 -23.79 -12.47 3.26
C GLY A 258 -24.43 -12.24 1.88
N THR A 259 -23.75 -12.55 0.78
CA THR A 259 -24.30 -12.34 -0.58
C THR A 259 -24.98 -13.56 -1.19
N ALA A 260 -24.93 -14.71 -0.50
CA ALA A 260 -25.60 -15.95 -0.88
C ALA A 260 -26.26 -16.56 0.35
N ALA A 261 -27.46 -17.13 0.18
CA ALA A 261 -28.22 -17.80 1.23
C ALA A 261 -28.70 -19.17 0.76
N TYR A 262 -28.66 -20.16 1.66
CA TYR A 262 -29.10 -21.52 1.37
C TYR A 262 -30.62 -21.57 1.19
N GLU A 263 -31.09 -22.23 0.12
CA GLU A 263 -32.51 -22.41 -0.16
C GLU A 263 -32.97 -23.81 0.28
N HIS A 264 -33.76 -23.86 1.36
CA HIS A 264 -34.36 -25.09 1.84
C HIS A 264 -35.70 -25.35 1.12
N PRO A 265 -36.01 -26.56 0.60
CA PRO A 265 -35.33 -27.86 0.76
C PRO A 265 -34.75 -28.44 -0.55
N HIS A 266 -34.10 -27.64 -1.41
CA HIS A 266 -33.61 -28.10 -2.73
C HIS A 266 -32.41 -29.06 -2.63
N TYR A 267 -32.68 -30.28 -2.17
CA TYR A 267 -31.80 -31.42 -1.99
C TYR A 267 -32.11 -32.50 -3.01
N ILE A 268 -31.10 -32.93 -3.78
CA ILE A 268 -31.21 -34.05 -4.72
C ILE A 268 -30.12 -35.07 -4.39
N LYS A 269 -30.52 -36.34 -4.25
CA LYS A 269 -29.62 -37.47 -4.02
C LYS A 269 -29.46 -38.28 -5.29
N ILE A 270 -28.27 -38.27 -5.88
CA ILE A 270 -27.91 -39.09 -7.03
C ILE A 270 -26.61 -39.81 -6.72
N LEU A 271 -26.62 -41.15 -6.85
CA LEU A 271 -25.40 -41.98 -6.75
C LEU A 271 -24.55 -41.74 -5.47
N GLY A 272 -25.18 -41.42 -4.34
CA GLY A 272 -24.48 -41.17 -3.07
C GLY A 272 -23.93 -39.75 -2.88
N LEU A 273 -24.19 -38.85 -3.83
CA LEU A 273 -23.90 -37.42 -3.73
C LEU A 273 -25.14 -36.65 -3.27
N SER A 274 -24.90 -35.50 -2.63
CA SER A 274 -25.95 -34.58 -2.18
C SER A 274 -25.71 -33.18 -2.74
N SER A 275 -26.70 -32.65 -3.46
CA SER A 275 -26.69 -31.29 -4.02
C SER A 275 -27.46 -30.31 -3.13
N PHE A 276 -26.94 -29.09 -2.99
CA PHE A 276 -27.52 -27.98 -2.23
C PHE A 276 -27.46 -26.71 -3.07
N HIS A 277 -28.51 -25.88 -3.04
CA HIS A 277 -28.62 -24.68 -3.86
C HIS A 277 -28.67 -23.41 -3.01
N TYR A 278 -28.13 -22.32 -3.56
CA TYR A 278 -28.10 -21.00 -2.93
C TYR A 278 -28.66 -19.95 -3.87
N THR A 279 -29.42 -19.02 -3.29
CA THR A 279 -29.93 -17.84 -3.97
C THR A 279 -29.09 -16.60 -3.61
N PRO A 280 -29.05 -15.58 -4.48
CA PRO A 280 -28.43 -14.31 -4.13
C PRO A 280 -29.17 -13.69 -2.94
N SER A 281 -28.45 -13.36 -1.88
CA SER A 281 -29.01 -12.64 -0.75
C SER A 281 -28.50 -11.20 -0.75
N ILE A 282 -29.40 -10.25 -0.54
CA ILE A 282 -29.06 -8.84 -0.31
C ILE A 282 -29.28 -8.50 1.17
N THR A 283 -28.97 -9.43 2.09
CA THR A 283 -28.70 -9.05 3.47
C THR A 283 -27.29 -8.49 3.51
N VAL A 284 -27.18 -7.20 3.19
CA VAL A 284 -25.97 -6.41 3.47
C VAL A 284 -25.85 -6.36 4.99
N SER A 285 -25.27 -7.39 5.59
CA SER A 285 -24.78 -7.30 6.95
C SER A 285 -23.68 -6.26 6.88
N ALA A 286 -23.94 -5.08 7.43
CA ALA A 286 -22.99 -4.00 7.50
C ALA A 286 -21.67 -4.60 7.98
N ALA A 287 -20.63 -4.54 7.14
CA ALA A 287 -19.29 -4.73 7.66
C ALA A 287 -19.15 -3.79 8.86
N PRO A 288 -18.36 -4.14 9.89
CA PRO A 288 -17.94 -3.12 10.84
C PRO A 288 -17.43 -1.93 10.01
N GLN A 289 -18.05 -0.77 10.22
CA GLN A 289 -17.77 0.46 9.49
C GLN A 289 -16.28 0.77 9.68
N GLY A 290 -15.44 0.21 8.81
CA GLY A 290 -14.08 0.66 8.63
C GLY A 290 -14.22 2.09 8.13
N ALA A 291 -13.68 3.02 8.92
CA ALA A 291 -13.91 4.45 8.82
C ALA A 291 -14.19 4.91 7.38
N LEU A 292 -15.40 5.40 7.15
CA LEU A 292 -15.74 6.20 5.98
C LEU A 292 -14.61 7.20 5.74
N VAL A 293 -14.20 7.33 4.48
CA VAL A 293 -13.19 8.29 4.02
C VAL A 293 -13.45 9.61 4.76
N SER A 294 -12.48 10.02 5.58
CA SER A 294 -12.62 11.22 6.38
C SER A 294 -12.82 12.41 5.45
N ASP A 295 -13.91 13.16 5.65
CA ASP A 295 -14.17 14.45 4.99
C ASP A 295 -13.19 15.55 5.43
N ALA A 296 -12.17 15.19 6.23
CA ALA A 296 -11.11 16.08 6.64
C ALA A 296 -10.40 16.67 5.42
N PRO A 297 -10.12 17.99 5.42
CA PRO A 297 -9.28 18.56 4.40
C PRO A 297 -7.91 17.88 4.41
N SER A 298 -7.31 17.77 3.24
CA SER A 298 -5.93 17.32 3.04
C SER A 298 -5.21 18.30 2.14
N VAL A 299 -3.90 18.46 2.35
CA VAL A 299 -3.05 19.33 1.54
C VAL A 299 -1.75 18.63 1.19
N SER A 300 -1.27 18.83 -0.04
CA SER A 300 0.01 18.36 -0.55
C SER A 300 0.82 19.55 -1.09
N PRO A 301 2.15 19.59 -0.92
CA PRO A 301 2.96 18.63 -0.15
C PRO A 301 2.66 18.69 1.35
N LEU A 302 2.99 17.63 2.10
CA LEU A 302 2.98 17.68 3.58
C LEU A 302 4.17 18.47 4.10
N ILE A 303 5.32 18.25 3.47
CA ILE A 303 6.54 19.01 3.69
C ILE A 303 7.31 19.14 2.38
N SER A 304 7.92 20.30 2.16
CA SER A 304 8.87 20.54 1.07
C SER A 304 10.02 21.39 1.55
N VAL A 305 11.24 20.99 1.21
CA VAL A 305 12.45 21.81 1.36
C VAL A 305 12.67 22.57 0.06
N VAL A 306 12.92 23.87 0.15
CA VAL A 306 13.04 24.78 -1.00
C VAL A 306 14.21 25.74 -0.79
N GLY A 307 14.74 26.31 -1.87
CA GLY A 307 15.71 27.39 -1.79
C GLY A 307 15.04 28.77 -1.75
N SER A 308 15.71 29.77 -1.20
CA SER A 308 15.24 31.16 -1.31
C SER A 308 15.21 31.61 -2.78
N GLY A 309 14.21 32.41 -3.14
CA GLY A 309 14.03 32.91 -4.51
C GLY A 309 13.68 31.83 -5.55
N TYR A 310 13.36 30.60 -5.12
CA TYR A 310 12.91 29.54 -6.01
C TYR A 310 11.50 29.80 -6.51
N GLU A 311 11.10 29.06 -7.54
CA GLU A 311 9.74 29.14 -8.09
C GLU A 311 8.68 28.78 -7.05
N LYS A 312 7.48 29.31 -7.28
CA LYS A 312 6.31 29.03 -6.46
C LYS A 312 5.95 27.53 -6.48
N GLN A 313 5.59 26.99 -5.33
CA GLN A 313 5.23 25.59 -5.14
C GLN A 313 3.71 25.44 -5.12
N PRO A 314 3.11 24.57 -5.95
CA PRO A 314 1.66 24.37 -5.94
C PRO A 314 1.19 23.69 -4.65
N LEU A 315 0.03 24.10 -4.16
CA LEU A 315 -0.69 23.43 -3.08
C LEU A 315 -1.85 22.64 -3.68
N GLU A 316 -1.80 21.32 -3.59
CA GLU A 316 -2.92 20.46 -3.96
C GLU A 316 -3.81 20.29 -2.72
N ILE A 317 -5.01 20.87 -2.76
CA ILE A 317 -5.95 20.86 -1.65
C ILE A 317 -7.12 19.94 -1.99
N PHE A 318 -7.40 19.00 -1.10
CA PHE A 318 -8.52 18.08 -1.20
C PHE A 318 -9.47 18.35 -0.03
N ALA A 319 -10.59 18.99 -0.31
CA ALA A 319 -11.59 19.32 0.70
C ALA A 319 -12.97 19.45 0.05
N SER A 320 -14.01 19.10 0.82
CA SER A 320 -15.39 19.33 0.43
C SER A 320 -15.80 20.76 0.80
N GLY A 321 -16.15 21.60 -0.18
CA GLY A 321 -16.66 22.96 0.07
C GLY A 321 -15.59 24.07 0.10
N PRO A 322 -15.95 25.29 0.56
CA PRO A 322 -15.06 26.45 0.54
C PRO A 322 -13.83 26.27 1.42
N VAL A 323 -12.68 26.67 0.91
CA VAL A 323 -11.39 26.53 1.58
C VAL A 323 -10.83 27.89 2.00
N GLN A 324 -10.27 27.96 3.20
CA GLN A 324 -9.41 29.06 3.64
C GLN A 324 -7.96 28.59 3.75
N VAL A 325 -7.03 29.41 3.25
CA VAL A 325 -5.59 29.11 3.25
C VAL A 325 -4.86 30.29 3.89
N ASN A 326 -4.19 30.04 5.02
CA ASN A 326 -3.48 31.06 5.78
C ASN A 326 -2.16 30.48 6.31
N PHE A 327 -1.26 31.35 6.80
CA PHE A 327 -0.11 30.89 7.57
C PHE A 327 -0.49 30.65 9.04
N ARG A 328 0.15 29.66 9.65
CA ARG A 328 0.13 29.44 11.09
C ARG A 328 1.39 30.04 11.71
N GLY A 329 1.22 31.15 12.45
CA GLY A 329 2.31 31.84 13.12
C GLY A 329 3.09 32.78 12.20
N GLU A 330 4.32 33.10 12.59
CA GLU A 330 5.23 33.91 11.78
C GLU A 330 5.59 33.17 10.48
N HIS A 331 5.78 33.94 9.41
CA HIS A 331 6.15 33.40 8.10
C HIS A 331 7.08 34.34 7.34
N ALA A 332 7.93 33.78 6.49
CA ALA A 332 8.84 34.52 5.61
C ALA A 332 8.35 34.55 4.15
N GLY A 333 7.72 33.46 3.70
CA GLY A 333 7.13 33.32 2.38
C GLY A 333 5.78 34.03 2.22
N LYS A 334 5.13 33.78 1.09
CA LYS A 334 3.81 34.33 0.74
C LYS A 334 2.91 33.24 0.19
N ILE A 335 1.60 33.41 0.33
CA ILE A 335 0.59 32.60 -0.36
C ILE A 335 0.11 33.41 -1.56
N ASP A 336 0.16 32.80 -2.74
CA ASP A 336 -0.38 33.34 -3.97
C ASP A 336 -1.55 32.48 -4.45
N LYS A 337 -2.50 33.08 -5.17
CA LYS A 337 -3.65 32.39 -5.76
C LYS A 337 -3.78 32.80 -7.22
N VAL A 338 -3.65 31.82 -8.12
CA VAL A 338 -3.83 32.02 -9.56
C VAL A 338 -4.95 31.12 -10.04
N GLY A 339 -6.08 31.73 -10.40
CA GLY A 339 -7.32 30.99 -10.64
C GLY A 339 -7.76 30.26 -9.36
N ASP A 340 -7.97 28.95 -9.46
CA ASP A 340 -8.37 28.10 -8.33
C ASP A 340 -7.20 27.42 -7.61
N ILE A 341 -5.96 27.63 -8.08
CA ILE A 341 -4.77 26.98 -7.52
C ILE A 341 -4.08 27.94 -6.54
N TYR A 342 -3.84 27.44 -5.33
CA TYR A 342 -3.01 28.11 -4.34
C TYR A 342 -1.55 27.71 -4.50
N TYR A 343 -0.65 28.65 -4.25
CA TYR A 343 0.78 28.44 -4.30
C TYR A 343 1.44 28.97 -3.03
N TYR A 344 2.43 28.25 -2.54
CA TYR A 344 3.42 28.80 -1.63
C TYR A 344 4.54 29.45 -2.44
N VAL A 345 4.86 30.70 -2.12
CA VAL A 345 5.97 31.44 -2.73
C VAL A 345 7.10 31.51 -1.70
N PRO A 346 8.25 30.85 -1.94
CA PRO A 346 9.41 30.95 -1.06
C PRO A 346 9.85 32.42 -0.87
N PRO A 347 10.45 32.77 0.28
CA PRO A 347 10.97 34.12 0.50
C PRO A 347 12.04 34.46 -0.54
N ALA A 348 12.19 35.76 -0.83
CA ALA A 348 13.21 36.25 -1.74
C ALA A 348 14.62 35.94 -1.20
N ASN A 349 15.61 35.97 -2.10
CA ASN A 349 17.02 35.88 -1.70
C ASN A 349 17.39 36.98 -0.69
N LEU A 350 18.23 36.62 0.28
CA LEU A 350 18.70 37.57 1.29
C LEU A 350 19.43 38.76 0.65
N GLN A 351 19.25 39.92 1.25
CA GLN A 351 19.94 41.16 0.91
C GLN A 351 20.67 41.69 2.15
N PRO A 352 22.00 41.88 2.11
CA PRO A 352 22.90 41.61 0.99
C PRO A 352 23.01 40.10 0.67
N ALA A 353 23.46 39.78 -0.55
CA ALA A 353 23.63 38.40 -1.00
C ALA A 353 24.68 37.64 -0.15
N ILE A 354 24.42 36.35 0.05
CA ILE A 354 25.32 35.44 0.77
C ILE A 354 26.63 35.31 -0.01
N ARG A 355 27.74 35.46 0.70
CA ARG A 355 29.08 35.26 0.14
C ARG A 355 29.54 33.84 0.42
N TYR A 356 30.13 33.21 -0.59
CA TYR A 356 30.69 31.87 -0.51
C TYR A 356 32.20 31.94 -0.59
N GLU A 357 32.91 31.17 0.25
CA GLU A 357 34.37 31.08 0.17
C GLU A 357 34.77 30.14 -0.97
N SER A 358 35.68 30.61 -1.83
CA SER A 358 36.22 29.80 -2.92
C SER A 358 37.19 28.77 -2.34
N GLY A 359 36.97 27.49 -2.64
CA GLY A 359 37.70 26.40 -1.99
C GLY A 359 37.13 26.06 -0.61
N GLY A 360 37.65 24.98 -0.02
CA GLY A 360 37.15 24.39 1.21
C GLY A 360 37.38 22.89 1.21
N LYS A 361 37.08 22.23 2.33
CA LYS A 361 37.28 20.78 2.46
C LYS A 361 36.26 19.94 1.68
N THR A 362 35.22 20.57 1.14
CA THR A 362 34.07 19.93 0.47
C THR A 362 33.99 20.31 -1.01
N THR A 363 33.24 19.54 -1.80
CA THR A 363 32.98 19.83 -3.22
C THR A 363 32.15 21.11 -3.43
N GLN A 364 31.26 21.42 -2.48
CA GLN A 364 30.48 22.65 -2.47
C GLN A 364 31.19 23.74 -1.67
N SER A 365 31.22 24.96 -2.21
CA SER A 365 31.74 26.12 -1.49
C SER A 365 30.87 26.44 -0.26
N PRO A 366 31.46 26.58 0.95
CA PRO A 366 30.73 26.97 2.14
C PRO A 366 30.39 28.47 2.15
N ALA A 367 29.28 28.82 2.80
CA ALA A 367 28.92 30.22 3.01
C ALA A 367 29.74 30.85 4.14
N LEU A 368 30.07 32.14 4.00
CA LEU A 368 30.64 32.95 5.08
C LEU A 368 29.54 33.28 6.09
N LEU A 369 29.74 32.89 7.36
CA LEU A 369 28.73 33.10 8.41
C LEU A 369 28.40 34.57 8.65
N GLU A 370 29.38 35.45 8.51
CA GLU A 370 29.19 36.92 8.60
C GLU A 370 28.24 37.49 7.54
N SER A 371 28.03 36.76 6.43
CA SER A 371 27.10 37.17 5.37
C SER A 371 25.70 36.56 5.52
N LEU A 372 25.49 35.72 6.54
CA LEU A 372 24.24 35.01 6.81
C LEU A 372 23.52 35.63 8.00
N THR A 373 22.34 36.20 7.76
CA THR A 373 21.43 36.60 8.84
C THR A 373 20.65 35.41 9.41
N LYS A 374 20.34 34.42 8.56
CA LYS A 374 19.65 33.18 8.94
C LYS A 374 20.07 32.01 8.04
N ARG A 375 20.07 30.79 8.59
CA ARG A 375 20.45 29.56 7.88
C ARG A 375 19.27 28.96 7.11
N ALA A 376 18.13 28.86 7.80
CA ALA A 376 16.89 28.32 7.26
C ALA A 376 15.68 28.95 7.96
N ASP A 377 14.54 28.93 7.27
CA ASP A 377 13.21 29.29 7.77
C ASP A 377 12.23 28.13 7.61
N ALA A 378 11.15 28.14 8.39
CA ALA A 378 10.05 27.19 8.23
C ALA A 378 8.72 27.91 8.27
N ASP A 379 7.96 27.81 7.18
CA ASP A 379 6.60 28.32 7.09
C ASP A 379 5.60 27.17 7.18
N VAL A 380 4.50 27.38 7.90
CA VAL A 380 3.40 26.40 7.98
C VAL A 380 2.16 27.02 7.35
N VAL A 381 1.75 26.49 6.20
CA VAL A 381 0.49 26.83 5.56
C VAL A 381 -0.61 25.95 6.16
N GLN A 382 -1.64 26.56 6.69
CA GLN A 382 -2.82 25.91 7.24
C GLN A 382 -4.00 26.07 6.28
N VAL A 383 -4.61 24.94 5.96
CA VAL A 383 -5.80 24.84 5.11
C VAL A 383 -6.97 24.48 6.00
N SER A 384 -8.05 25.25 5.95
CA SER A 384 -9.25 25.03 6.77
C SER A 384 -10.48 24.84 5.87
N ALA A 385 -11.26 23.79 6.15
CA ALA A 385 -12.54 23.52 5.49
C ALA A 385 -13.47 22.79 6.47
N ASN A 386 -14.75 23.16 6.48
CA ASN A 386 -15.80 22.54 7.33
C ASN A 386 -15.44 22.40 8.83
N GLY A 387 -14.68 23.34 9.39
CA GLY A 387 -14.27 23.31 10.80
C GLY A 387 -13.06 22.42 11.11
N GLU A 388 -12.50 21.76 10.10
CA GLU A 388 -11.27 20.97 10.23
C GLU A 388 -10.10 21.63 9.51
N THR A 389 -8.87 21.21 9.84
CA THR A 389 -7.67 21.82 9.29
C THR A 389 -6.59 20.81 8.94
N ALA A 390 -5.90 21.06 7.82
CA ALA A 390 -4.67 20.38 7.43
C ALA A 390 -3.51 21.37 7.33
N SER A 391 -2.27 20.87 7.32
CA SER A 391 -1.08 21.72 7.24
C SER A 391 -0.07 21.21 6.23
N SER A 392 0.59 22.16 5.57
CA SER A 392 1.71 21.95 4.67
C SER A 392 2.90 22.77 5.19
N MET A 393 4.07 22.16 5.31
CA MET A 393 5.27 22.80 5.83
C MET A 393 6.28 23.08 4.71
N PHE A 394 6.83 24.29 4.67
CA PHE A 394 7.89 24.66 3.74
C PHE A 394 9.13 25.06 4.50
N VAL A 395 10.24 24.36 4.27
CA VAL A 395 11.54 24.69 4.86
C VAL A 395 12.36 25.41 3.82
N THR A 396 12.64 26.69 4.02
CA THR A 396 13.50 27.45 3.10
C THR A 396 14.95 27.42 3.56
N LEU A 397 15.85 26.96 2.71
CA LEU A 397 17.29 27.04 2.92
C LEU A 397 17.84 28.29 2.22
N TYR A 398 18.58 29.10 2.96
CA TYR A 398 19.22 30.30 2.39
C TYR A 398 20.63 30.01 1.88
N ALA A 399 21.34 29.07 2.51
CA ALA A 399 22.67 28.64 2.10
C ALA A 399 22.65 27.22 1.51
N ARG A 400 23.61 26.93 0.61
CA ARG A 400 23.82 25.57 0.09
C ARG A 400 24.32 24.64 1.18
N GLN A 401 23.92 23.37 1.11
CA GLN A 401 24.46 22.31 1.96
C GLN A 401 25.84 21.91 1.47
N THR A 402 26.77 21.69 2.38
CA THR A 402 28.14 21.23 2.07
C THR A 402 28.43 19.83 2.62
N HIS A 403 27.61 19.41 3.58
CA HIS A 403 27.65 18.10 4.21
C HIS A 403 26.38 17.33 3.83
N TYR A 404 26.28 16.09 4.27
CA TYR A 404 25.07 15.28 4.21
C TYR A 404 24.91 14.49 5.51
N ILE A 405 23.68 14.08 5.81
CA ILE A 405 23.37 13.35 7.04
C ILE A 405 23.06 11.90 6.70
N LYS A 406 23.80 10.97 7.32
CA LYS A 406 23.47 9.54 7.28
C LYS A 406 22.55 9.19 8.43
N LEU A 407 21.56 8.36 8.13
CA LEU A 407 20.62 7.81 9.10
C LEU A 407 20.92 6.33 9.31
N SER A 408 20.84 5.86 10.55
CA SER A 408 21.00 4.44 10.88
C SER A 408 20.15 4.07 12.09
N LEU A 409 19.95 2.78 12.33
CA LEU A 409 19.31 2.27 13.54
C LEU A 409 20.36 1.79 14.55
N VAL A 410 20.22 2.26 15.79
CA VAL A 410 20.97 1.76 16.95
C VAL A 410 19.95 1.42 18.03
N ASN A 411 19.86 0.13 18.39
CA ASN A 411 18.87 -0.35 19.37
C ASN A 411 17.43 0.10 19.07
N SER A 412 17.02 -0.01 17.80
CA SER A 412 15.71 0.46 17.28
C SER A 412 15.46 1.97 17.36
N THR A 413 16.46 2.75 17.75
CA THR A 413 16.41 4.22 17.77
C THR A 413 17.19 4.76 16.58
N MET A 414 16.72 5.85 15.99
CA MET A 414 17.37 6.46 14.85
C MET A 414 18.56 7.30 15.29
N LYS A 415 19.73 7.07 14.67
CA LYS A 415 20.95 7.85 14.86
C LYS A 415 21.28 8.63 13.59
N LEU A 416 21.63 9.90 13.78
CA LEU A 416 22.06 10.82 12.74
C LEU A 416 23.58 11.00 12.85
N GLU A 417 24.26 10.97 11.71
CA GLU A 417 25.69 11.24 11.62
C GLU A 417 25.94 12.25 10.51
N LEU A 418 26.76 13.27 10.80
CA LEU A 418 27.14 14.28 9.83
C LEU A 418 28.37 13.82 9.06
N TRP A 419 28.29 13.86 7.74
CA TRP A 419 29.35 13.41 6.83
C TRP A 419 29.59 14.44 5.73
N TYR A 420 30.77 14.39 5.12
CA TYR A 420 31.08 15.14 3.91
C TYR A 420 31.99 14.32 3.00
N PHE A 421 32.04 14.69 1.73
CA PHE A 421 33.09 14.21 0.83
C PHE A 421 34.27 15.17 0.89
N ASP A 422 35.41 14.68 1.36
CA ASP A 422 36.67 15.41 1.38
C ASP A 422 37.20 15.52 -0.05
N ALA A 423 37.19 16.73 -0.61
CA ALA A 423 37.57 16.97 -2.00
C ALA A 423 39.08 16.75 -2.24
N ASP A 424 39.91 16.99 -1.22
CA ASP A 424 41.37 16.85 -1.32
C ASP A 424 41.78 15.37 -1.22
N GLN A 425 41.11 14.60 -0.37
CA GLN A 425 41.39 13.17 -0.16
C GLN A 425 40.57 12.25 -1.07
N GLY A 426 39.55 12.78 -1.75
CA GLY A 426 38.67 12.02 -2.63
C GLY A 426 37.85 10.93 -1.92
N ARG A 427 37.47 11.14 -0.65
CA ARG A 427 36.73 10.14 0.14
C ARG A 427 35.72 10.75 1.11
N ALA A 428 34.73 9.95 1.49
CA ALA A 428 33.76 10.32 2.53
C ALA A 428 34.41 10.31 3.92
N MET A 429 34.14 11.36 4.69
CA MET A 429 34.65 11.58 6.05
C MET A 429 33.48 11.86 6.99
N GLN A 430 33.47 11.20 8.15
CA GLN A 430 32.53 11.52 9.23
C GLN A 430 33.06 12.72 10.01
N VAL A 431 32.17 13.67 10.32
CA VAL A 431 32.49 14.75 11.25
C VAL A 431 32.55 14.17 12.67
N PRO A 432 33.62 14.39 13.44
CA PRO A 432 33.68 13.94 14.82
C PRO A 432 32.49 14.47 15.64
N GLN A 433 31.97 13.63 16.54
CA GLN A 433 30.84 14.02 17.40
C GLN A 433 31.12 15.32 18.17
N ALA A 434 32.35 15.47 18.68
CA ALA A 434 32.77 16.67 19.42
C ALA A 434 32.81 17.95 18.56
N GLU A 435 32.81 17.81 17.23
CA GLU A 435 32.80 18.92 16.26
C GLU A 435 31.44 19.07 15.57
N THR A 436 30.41 18.34 16.02
CA THR A 436 29.06 18.40 15.44
C THR A 436 28.11 19.14 16.37
N GLU A 437 27.51 20.21 15.87
CA GLU A 437 26.39 20.91 16.51
C GLU A 437 25.08 20.50 15.84
N TRP A 438 24.15 19.94 16.63
CA TRP A 438 22.78 19.65 16.19
C TRP A 438 21.84 20.78 16.60
N SER A 439 20.92 21.14 15.70
CA SER A 439 19.87 22.11 15.99
C SER A 439 18.57 21.72 15.30
N ILE A 440 17.45 22.06 15.93
CA ILE A 440 16.11 21.90 15.35
C ILE A 440 15.74 23.19 14.63
N ILE A 441 15.38 23.08 13.35
CA ILE A 441 14.83 24.21 12.58
C ILE A 441 13.34 24.37 12.89
N THR A 442 12.60 23.26 12.89
CA THR A 442 11.16 23.22 13.21
C THR A 442 10.73 21.81 13.62
N GLY A 443 9.55 21.70 14.22
CA GLY A 443 9.07 20.49 14.90
C GLY A 443 9.48 20.45 16.36
N ASN A 444 9.11 19.38 17.06
CA ASN A 444 9.32 19.25 18.50
C ASN A 444 10.11 18.01 18.92
N GLY A 445 10.71 17.25 18.00
CA GLY A 445 11.70 16.24 18.33
C GLY A 445 12.99 16.86 18.88
N SER A 446 13.87 16.01 19.43
CA SER A 446 15.17 16.43 19.95
C SER A 446 16.27 15.45 19.56
N LEU A 447 17.52 15.89 19.68
CA LEU A 447 18.71 15.07 19.51
C LEU A 447 19.63 15.23 20.70
N ASP A 448 20.26 14.14 21.11
CA ASP A 448 21.41 14.24 21.99
C ASP A 448 22.69 14.61 21.22
N SER A 449 23.77 14.83 21.98
CA SER A 449 25.08 15.13 21.40
C SER A 449 25.65 13.99 20.53
N ALA A 450 25.15 12.76 20.67
CA ALA A 450 25.57 11.60 19.87
C ALA A 450 24.77 11.45 18.57
N GLY A 451 23.80 12.34 18.34
CA GLY A 451 22.91 12.30 17.18
C GLY A 451 21.77 11.30 17.33
N ILE A 452 21.46 10.82 18.54
CA ILE A 452 20.29 9.97 18.78
C ILE A 452 19.03 10.83 18.81
N PHE A 453 18.06 10.49 17.98
CA PHE A 453 16.79 11.20 17.88
C PHE A 453 15.76 10.70 18.89
N PHE A 454 15.07 11.65 19.54
CA PHE A 454 13.97 11.38 20.46
C PHE A 454 12.71 12.12 19.99
N SER A 455 11.61 11.38 19.90
CA SER A 455 10.29 11.97 19.65
C SER A 455 9.75 12.60 20.93
N ALA A 456 9.10 13.76 20.80
CA ALA A 456 8.34 14.32 21.90
C ALA A 456 7.12 13.44 22.26
N PRO A 457 6.56 13.58 23.48
CA PRO A 457 5.35 12.85 23.88
C PRO A 457 4.12 13.10 22.98
N GLN A 458 4.03 14.30 22.40
CA GLN A 458 3.01 14.68 21.40
C GLN A 458 3.75 15.16 20.15
N PRO A 459 4.27 14.24 19.32
CA PRO A 459 5.19 14.61 18.26
C PRO A 459 4.46 15.38 17.14
N THR A 460 5.12 16.37 16.59
CA THR A 460 4.73 16.95 15.30
C THR A 460 4.92 15.90 14.19
N PRO A 461 4.19 16.00 13.05
CA PRO A 461 4.37 15.03 11.95
C PRO A 461 5.79 14.96 11.40
N PHE A 462 6.51 16.08 11.50
CA PHE A 462 7.89 16.25 11.02
C PHE A 462 8.74 16.96 12.07
N THR A 463 10.02 16.62 12.13
CA THR A 463 11.07 17.41 12.79
C THR A 463 12.20 17.64 11.81
N VAL A 464 12.58 18.90 11.60
CA VAL A 464 13.62 19.28 10.65
C VAL A 464 14.88 19.61 11.43
N ILE A 465 15.96 18.92 11.12
CA ILE A 465 17.21 18.93 11.88
C ILE A 465 18.31 19.47 10.98
N ALA A 466 19.15 20.33 11.54
CA ALA A 466 20.40 20.76 10.94
C ALA A 466 21.58 20.24 11.75
N GLY A 467 22.57 19.67 11.07
CA GLY A 467 23.89 19.36 11.61
C GLY A 467 24.91 20.35 11.08
N ARG A 468 25.69 20.97 11.96
CA ARG A 468 26.78 21.88 11.62
C ARG A 468 28.12 21.32 12.08
N ASP A 469 29.09 21.38 11.21
CA ASP A 469 30.50 21.11 11.51
C ASP A 469 31.17 22.39 12.06
N LEU A 470 31.78 22.25 13.23
CA LEU A 470 32.42 23.34 13.99
C LEU A 470 33.91 23.50 13.70
N GLY A 471 34.48 22.68 12.80
CA GLY A 471 35.91 22.70 12.47
C GLY A 471 36.40 24.02 11.86
N ASN A 472 35.49 24.89 11.41
CA ASN A 472 35.83 26.27 11.04
C ASN A 472 34.77 27.27 11.55
N PRO A 473 35.15 28.22 12.44
CA PRO A 473 34.19 29.15 13.04
C PRO A 473 33.70 30.25 12.08
N ARG A 474 34.36 30.45 10.92
CA ARG A 474 33.97 31.47 9.93
C ARG A 474 33.02 30.94 8.85
N LEU A 475 33.00 29.63 8.63
CA LEU A 475 32.33 28.98 7.52
C LEU A 475 31.13 28.16 7.96
N LEU A 476 30.07 28.18 7.16
CA LEU A 476 28.92 27.33 7.35
C LEU A 476 29.13 25.99 6.63
N TYR A 477 29.67 25.04 7.38
CA TYR A 477 29.71 23.64 7.00
C TYR A 477 28.53 22.90 7.63
N TRP A 478 27.57 22.46 6.81
CA TRP A 478 26.29 21.98 7.35
C TRP A 478 25.47 21.15 6.36
N ALA A 479 24.44 20.50 6.92
CA ALA A 479 23.41 19.74 6.23
C ALA A 479 22.08 19.82 6.99
N VAL A 480 20.98 19.57 6.28
CA VAL A 480 19.61 19.51 6.79
C VAL A 480 18.96 18.20 6.37
N THR A 481 18.16 17.62 7.26
CA THR A 481 17.27 16.52 6.92
C THR A 481 15.93 16.67 7.64
N THR A 482 14.89 16.13 7.04
CA THR A 482 13.56 16.05 7.63
C THR A 482 13.36 14.66 8.20
N ILE A 483 13.00 14.56 9.47
CA ILE A 483 12.59 13.31 10.13
C ILE A 483 11.06 13.24 10.14
N ALA A 484 10.53 12.25 9.44
CA ALA A 484 9.09 12.01 9.34
C ALA A 484 8.62 10.90 10.29
N VAL A 485 8.96 11.04 11.58
CA VAL A 485 8.48 10.20 12.67
C VAL A 485 7.50 11.06 13.49
N PRO A 486 6.23 10.65 13.68
CA PRO A 486 5.73 9.28 13.60
C PRO A 486 5.03 8.90 12.29
N LEU A 487 5.13 9.70 11.22
CA LEU A 487 4.49 9.34 9.94
C LEU A 487 4.97 7.96 9.45
N TYR A 488 6.25 7.66 9.67
CA TYR A 488 6.84 6.35 9.48
C TYR A 488 7.44 5.85 10.80
N THR A 489 7.50 4.52 10.98
CA THR A 489 8.34 3.95 12.05
C THR A 489 9.81 4.26 11.78
N PRO A 490 10.68 4.34 12.80
CA PRO A 490 12.11 4.58 12.59
C PRO A 490 12.75 3.64 11.57
N ALA A 491 12.37 2.35 11.59
CA ALA A 491 12.89 1.36 10.65
C ALA A 491 12.43 1.58 9.21
N GLN A 492 11.13 1.87 9.01
CA GLN A 492 10.61 2.21 7.68
C GLN A 492 11.26 3.48 7.13
N PHE A 493 11.48 4.47 7.99
CA PHE A 493 12.07 5.74 7.59
C PHE A 493 13.54 5.60 7.18
N VAL A 494 14.36 4.91 7.98
CA VAL A 494 15.77 4.65 7.66
C VAL A 494 15.90 3.87 6.35
N ALA A 495 15.04 2.87 6.13
CA ALA A 495 15.05 2.06 4.91
C ALA A 495 14.84 2.86 3.60
N PHE A 496 14.31 4.08 3.66
CA PHE A 496 14.23 4.96 2.48
C PHE A 496 15.59 5.44 1.99
N PHE A 497 16.60 5.45 2.86
CA PHE A 497 17.94 5.96 2.59
C PHE A 497 18.95 4.84 2.36
N ASP A 498 18.54 3.59 2.55
CA ASP A 498 19.30 2.40 2.20
C ASP A 498 19.09 2.09 0.70
N ASP A 499 20.16 1.70 0.01
CA ASP A 499 20.15 1.28 -1.39
C ASP A 499 19.83 -0.21 -1.56
#